data_AF-A0A133ZYT6-F1
#
_entry.id   AF-A0A133ZYT6-F1
#
_cell.length_a   1.000
_cell.length_b   1.000
_cell.length_c   1.000
_cell.angle_alpha   90.00
_cell.angle_beta   90.00
_cell.angle_gamma   90.00
#
_symmetry.space_group_name_H-M   'P 1'
#
loop_
_entity.id
_entity.type
_entity.pdbx_description
1 polymer ?
#
loop_
_entity_poly.entity_id
_entity_poly.type
_entity_poly.pdbx_seq_one_letter_code
_entity_poly.pdbx_strand_id
1 'polypeptide(L)'
;MQKLIAKYPILYLSKQYEVGEELIANDPDTVKAWIDAETAEWADDDDEGIESDGTADSVVTTEVVSPPKAIPMSAEAGLVGDAVGAETDENLVGRVPKTTARARK
;
A
#
# COMPACT_ATOMS: atom_id res chain seq x y z
N MET A 1 -19.93 -26.06 7.54
CA MET A 1 -20.39 -24.72 7.97
C MET A 1 -19.79 -23.72 6.98
N GLN A 2 -20.38 -22.54 6.79
CA GLN A 2 -19.81 -21.56 5.86
C GLN A 2 -18.76 -20.73 6.59
N LYS A 3 -17.56 -20.69 6.02
CA LYS A 3 -16.43 -19.92 6.54
C LYS A 3 -16.08 -18.85 5.54
N LEU A 4 -15.68 -17.68 6.04
CA LEU A 4 -15.25 -16.58 5.21
C LEU A 4 -13.73 -16.66 5.07
N ILE A 5 -13.23 -16.84 3.85
CA ILE A 5 -11.79 -16.99 3.57
C ILE A 5 -11.24 -15.71 2.94
N ALA A 6 -10.05 -15.28 3.38
CA ALA A 6 -9.33 -14.14 2.82
C ALA A 6 -8.68 -14.52 1.48
N LYS A 7 -8.95 -13.75 0.42
CA LYS A 7 -8.18 -13.81 -0.83
C LYS A 7 -6.94 -12.92 -0.80
N TYR A 8 -6.96 -11.90 0.03
CA TYR A 8 -5.90 -10.90 0.18
C TYR A 8 -5.60 -10.67 1.66
N PRO A 9 -4.40 -10.18 2.00
CA PRO A 9 -4.07 -9.84 3.38
C PRO A 9 -5.00 -8.75 3.91
N ILE A 10 -5.74 -9.04 4.98
CA ILE A 10 -6.72 -8.12 5.58
C ILE A 10 -6.36 -7.91 7.04
N LEU A 11 -6.24 -6.64 7.46
CA LEU A 11 -6.08 -6.28 8.86
C LEU A 11 -7.44 -6.01 9.49
N TYR A 12 -7.85 -6.82 10.46
CA TYR A 12 -9.12 -6.66 11.17
C TYR A 12 -8.97 -6.96 12.66
N LEU A 13 -9.51 -6.08 13.53
CA LEU A 13 -9.40 -6.18 14.99
C LEU A 13 -7.96 -6.37 15.50
N SER A 14 -7.00 -5.70 14.88
CA SER A 14 -5.56 -5.84 15.18
C SER A 14 -4.97 -7.23 14.90
N LYS A 15 -5.70 -8.10 14.18
CA LYS A 15 -5.20 -9.34 13.63
C LYS A 15 -5.03 -9.19 12.12
N GLN A 16 -3.85 -9.50 11.63
CA GLN A 16 -3.60 -9.62 10.19
C GLN A 16 -3.98 -11.04 9.77
N TYR A 17 -4.92 -11.13 8.83
CA TYR A 17 -5.32 -12.37 8.20
C TYR A 17 -4.55 -12.53 6.91
N GLU A 18 -3.92 -13.69 6.73
CA GLU A 18 -3.23 -14.04 5.49
C GLU A 18 -4.19 -14.65 4.46
N VAL A 19 -3.71 -14.78 3.22
CA VAL A 19 -4.49 -15.42 2.15
C VAL A 19 -4.77 -16.88 2.52
N GLY A 20 -6.04 -17.29 2.40
CA GLY A 20 -6.51 -18.62 2.79
C GLY A 20 -6.91 -18.73 4.26
N GLU A 21 -6.70 -17.70 5.09
CA GLU A 21 -7.08 -17.73 6.50
C GLU A 21 -8.58 -17.45 6.69
N GLU A 22 -9.16 -18.08 7.72
CA GLU A 22 -10.55 -17.88 8.12
C GLU A 22 -10.72 -16.52 8.80
N LEU A 23 -11.56 -15.64 8.23
CA LEU A 23 -11.94 -14.38 8.84
C LEU A 23 -13.08 -14.54 9.84
N ILE A 24 -13.03 -13.70 10.86
CA ILE A 24 -14.12 -13.60 11.84
C ILE A 24 -15.23 -12.72 11.26
N ALA A 25 -16.34 -13.35 10.88
CA ALA A 25 -17.56 -12.68 10.41
C ALA A 25 -18.43 -12.13 11.56
N ASN A 26 -17.87 -11.29 12.44
CA ASN A 26 -18.60 -10.74 13.61
C ASN A 26 -19.50 -9.54 13.25
N ASP A 27 -19.12 -8.74 12.26
CA ASP A 27 -19.86 -7.55 11.84
C ASP A 27 -20.31 -7.67 10.37
N PRO A 28 -21.63 -7.61 10.09
CA PRO A 28 -22.15 -7.78 8.73
C PRO A 28 -21.72 -6.66 7.77
N ASP A 29 -21.47 -5.44 8.26
CA ASP A 29 -21.08 -4.32 7.40
C ASP A 29 -19.66 -4.51 6.84
N THR A 30 -18.73 -4.98 7.68
CA THR A 30 -17.37 -5.32 7.25
C THR A 30 -17.32 -6.55 6.35
N VAL A 31 -18.08 -7.59 6.65
CA VAL A 31 -18.19 -8.78 5.77
C VAL A 31 -18.69 -8.39 4.39
N LYS A 32 -19.72 -7.53 4.32
CA LYS A 32 -20.23 -7.03 3.04
C LYS A 32 -19.17 -6.22 2.28
N ALA A 33 -18.43 -5.35 2.96
CA ALA A 33 -17.36 -4.58 2.34
C ALA A 33 -16.27 -5.49 1.74
N TRP A 34 -15.92 -6.60 2.41
CA TRP A 34 -14.95 -7.55 1.88
C TRP A 34 -15.46 -8.36 0.69
N ILE A 35 -16.74 -8.71 0.68
CA ILE A 35 -17.36 -9.39 -0.46
C ILE A 35 -17.48 -8.43 -1.65
N ASP A 36 -17.88 -7.18 -1.43
CA ASP A 36 -18.01 -6.14 -2.46
C ASP A 36 -16.66 -5.73 -3.06
N ALA A 37 -15.61 -5.73 -2.24
CA ALA A 37 -14.23 -5.53 -2.67
C ALA A 37 -13.58 -6.80 -3.26
N GLU A 38 -14.30 -7.93 -3.30
CA GLU A 38 -13.80 -9.26 -3.70
C GLU A 38 -12.56 -9.73 -2.91
N THR A 39 -12.36 -9.17 -1.71
CA THR A 39 -11.20 -9.46 -0.86
C THR A 39 -11.39 -10.71 0.00
N ALA A 40 -12.63 -11.14 0.21
CA ALA A 40 -12.96 -12.36 0.93
C ALA A 40 -14.14 -13.09 0.26
N GLU A 41 -14.18 -14.42 0.35
CA GLU A 41 -15.25 -15.24 -0.20
C GLU A 41 -15.76 -16.27 0.80
N TRP A 42 -17.03 -16.65 0.68
CA TRP A 42 -17.59 -17.75 1.46
C TRP A 42 -17.15 -19.08 0.85
N ALA A 43 -16.44 -19.88 1.63
CA ALA A 43 -16.09 -21.25 1.32
C ALA A 43 -16.91 -22.21 2.19
N ASP A 44 -17.39 -23.29 1.57
CA ASP A 44 -18.06 -24.37 2.27
C ASP A 44 -16.99 -25.33 2.83
N ASP A 45 -17.14 -25.73 4.10
CA ASP A 45 -16.25 -26.63 4.87
C ASP A 45 -15.93 -28.01 4.24
N ASP A 46 -16.51 -28.36 3.09
CA ASP A 46 -16.26 -29.65 2.42
C ASP A 46 -15.04 -29.62 1.46
N ASP A 47 -14.32 -28.49 1.40
CA ASP A 47 -13.07 -28.32 0.63
C ASP A 47 -11.85 -28.17 1.58
N GLU A 48 -11.56 -29.25 2.31
CA GLU A 48 -10.33 -29.42 3.08
C GLU A 48 -9.16 -29.68 2.11
N GLY A 49 -8.37 -28.65 1.80
CA GLY A 49 -7.01 -28.85 1.31
C GLY A 49 -6.44 -27.81 0.36
N ILE A 50 -6.08 -26.63 0.87
CA ILE A 50 -4.83 -26.02 0.44
C ILE A 50 -3.98 -25.82 1.69
N GLU A 51 -3.37 -26.92 2.11
CA GLU A 51 -2.17 -26.85 2.93
C GLU A 51 -1.10 -26.10 2.11
N SER A 52 -0.78 -24.87 2.51
CA SER A 52 0.47 -24.23 2.10
C SER A 52 1.62 -24.91 2.86
N ASP A 53 1.89 -26.16 2.49
CA ASP A 53 3.15 -26.82 2.78
C ASP A 53 4.28 -26.03 2.09
N GLY A 54 5.17 -25.50 2.90
CA GLY A 54 6.38 -24.87 2.41
C GLY A 54 7.30 -25.93 1.83
N THR A 55 7.25 -26.14 0.50
CA THR A 55 8.38 -26.69 -0.24
C THR A 55 8.49 -26.02 -1.60
N ALA A 56 9.72 -25.62 -1.87
CA ALA A 56 10.17 -24.77 -2.94
C ALA A 56 9.80 -25.23 -4.35
N ASP A 57 9.79 -24.24 -5.24
CA ASP A 57 10.08 -24.31 -6.66
C ASP A 57 8.91 -24.71 -7.57
N SER A 58 8.21 -23.70 -8.12
CA SER A 58 7.97 -23.64 -9.58
C SER A 58 7.20 -22.38 -9.99
N VAL A 59 7.87 -21.58 -10.82
CA VAL A 59 7.35 -20.58 -11.78
C VAL A 59 6.44 -19.48 -11.23
N VAL A 60 7.04 -18.66 -10.38
CA VAL A 60 6.66 -17.25 -10.24
C VAL A 60 6.65 -16.63 -11.65
N THR A 61 5.49 -16.19 -12.12
CA THR A 61 5.44 -15.15 -13.16
C THR A 61 5.95 -13.90 -12.47
N THR A 62 7.27 -13.70 -12.54
CA THR A 62 7.98 -12.61 -11.93
C THR A 62 7.57 -11.34 -12.64
N GLU A 63 6.46 -10.74 -12.20
CA GLU A 63 6.40 -9.29 -12.13
C GLU A 63 7.65 -8.90 -11.34
N VAL A 64 8.68 -8.48 -12.07
CA VAL A 64 9.95 -8.04 -11.52
C VAL A 64 9.59 -6.77 -10.75
N VAL A 65 9.17 -6.94 -9.49
CA VAL A 65 9.23 -5.87 -8.50
C VAL A 65 10.72 -5.59 -8.39
N SER A 66 11.17 -4.72 -9.29
CA SER A 66 12.49 -4.12 -9.24
C SER A 66 12.65 -3.67 -7.80
N PRO A 67 13.73 -4.06 -7.10
CA PRO A 67 14.00 -3.45 -5.82
C PRO A 67 13.92 -1.92 -5.99
N PRO A 68 13.42 -1.18 -4.98
CA PRO A 68 13.38 0.27 -5.07
C PRO A 68 14.80 0.73 -5.44
N LYS A 69 14.93 1.33 -6.63
CA LYS A 69 16.23 1.85 -7.11
C LYS A 69 16.77 2.94 -6.19
N ALA A 70 15.92 3.50 -5.33
CA ALA A 70 16.27 4.56 -4.40
C ALA A 70 16.76 3.96 -3.07
N ILE A 71 18.03 4.21 -2.75
CA ILE A 71 18.59 4.01 -1.42
C ILE A 71 18.30 5.30 -0.62
N PRO A 72 17.73 5.23 0.59
CA PRO A 72 17.59 6.41 1.43
C PRO A 72 18.98 6.95 1.78
N MET A 73 19.35 8.09 1.21
CA MET A 73 20.61 8.77 1.49
C MET A 73 20.32 9.91 2.45
N SER A 74 20.85 9.82 3.67
CA SER A 74 20.88 10.95 4.60
C SER A 74 22.10 11.80 4.28
N ALA A 75 21.95 13.12 4.21
CA ALA A 75 23.08 14.02 4.03
C ALA A 75 24.04 13.92 5.24
N GLU A 76 25.34 14.03 4.98
CA GLU A 76 26.36 14.09 6.03
C GLU A 76 26.14 15.33 6.90
N ALA A 77 26.15 15.15 8.22
CA ALA A 77 25.91 16.25 9.16
C ALA A 77 27.03 17.29 9.03
N GLY A 78 26.66 18.54 8.71
CA GLY A 78 27.60 19.66 8.55
C GLY A 78 27.83 20.11 7.11
N LEU A 79 27.20 19.47 6.11
CA LEU A 79 27.19 20.00 4.75
C LEU A 79 26.26 21.22 4.68
N VAL A 80 26.84 22.40 4.48
CA VAL A 80 26.08 23.66 4.32
C VAL A 80 25.27 23.55 3.04
N GLY A 81 23.94 23.65 3.14
CA GLY A 81 23.07 23.70 1.97
C GLY A 81 23.38 24.97 1.17
N ASP A 82 23.50 24.83 -0.15
CA ASP A 82 23.64 25.96 -1.04
C ASP A 82 22.25 26.62 -1.19
N ALA A 83 22.06 27.75 -0.50
CA ALA A 83 20.82 28.50 -0.61
C ALA A 83 20.87 29.28 -1.93
N VAL A 84 20.29 28.69 -2.98
CA VAL A 84 20.10 29.41 -4.24
C VAL A 84 19.13 30.57 -3.94
N GLY A 85 19.64 31.79 -3.93
CA GLY A 85 18.86 33.00 -3.69
C GLY A 85 17.85 33.24 -4.80
N ALA A 86 16.73 33.90 -4.49
CA ALA A 86 15.66 34.24 -5.45
C ALA A 86 16.04 35.37 -6.44
N GLU A 87 17.34 35.66 -6.56
CA GLU A 87 17.92 36.75 -7.33
C GLU A 87 17.99 36.43 -8.83
N THR A 88 17.89 35.16 -9.23
CA THR A 88 17.83 34.74 -10.63
C THR A 88 16.40 34.43 -11.07
N ASP A 89 16.03 34.81 -12.30
CA ASP A 89 14.67 34.65 -12.84
C ASP A 89 14.24 33.18 -13.00
N GLU A 90 15.20 32.25 -12.97
CA GLU A 90 14.99 30.80 -12.99
C GLU A 90 14.64 30.20 -11.60
N ASN A 91 14.88 30.94 -10.51
CA ASN A 91 14.61 30.45 -9.16
C ASN A 91 13.21 30.88 -8.67
N LEU A 92 12.26 29.94 -8.74
CA LEU A 92 10.87 30.14 -8.33
C LEU A 92 10.63 30.01 -6.81
N VAL A 93 11.64 29.60 -6.04
CA VAL A 93 11.50 29.39 -4.60
C VAL A 93 11.22 30.72 -3.90
N GLY A 94 10.11 30.78 -3.15
CA GLY A 94 9.70 31.98 -2.40
C GLY A 94 9.03 33.08 -3.24
N ARG A 95 8.96 32.95 -4.57
CA ARG A 95 8.21 33.89 -5.41
C ARG A 95 6.72 33.61 -5.30
N VAL A 96 5.93 34.64 -4.97
CA VAL A 96 4.47 34.54 -5.01
C VAL A 96 4.02 34.35 -6.45
N PRO A 97 3.22 33.31 -6.77
CA PRO A 97 2.72 33.08 -8.12
C PRO A 97 1.97 34.31 -8.65
N LYS A 98 2.30 34.74 -9.87
CA LYS A 98 1.62 35.86 -10.54
C LYS A 98 0.24 35.39 -11.03
N THR A 99 -0.78 35.51 -10.18
CA THR A 99 -2.18 35.27 -10.56
C THR A 99 -2.95 36.58 -10.62
N THR A 100 -3.98 36.66 -11.48
CA THR A 100 -4.86 37.83 -11.60
C THR A 100 -5.52 38.21 -10.28
N ALA A 101 -5.77 37.23 -9.41
CA ALA A 101 -6.34 37.41 -8.07
C ALA A 101 -5.41 38.16 -7.09
N ARG A 102 -4.10 38.21 -7.34
CA ARG A 102 -3.10 38.89 -6.48
C ARG A 102 -2.39 40.06 -7.17
N ALA A 103 -2.88 40.49 -8.34
CA ALA A 103 -2.34 41.68 -9.00
C ALA A 103 -2.60 42.93 -8.14
N ARG A 104 -1.57 43.77 -7.97
CA ARG A 104 -1.74 45.08 -7.33
C ARG A 104 -2.67 45.92 -8.21
N LYS A 105 -3.76 46.42 -7.63
CA LYS A 105 -4.71 47.33 -8.27
C LYS A 105 -4.09 48.72 -8.46
#